data_AF-A0A7C3I8U9-F1
#
_entry.id   AF-A0A7C3I8U9-F1
#
_cell.length_a   1.000
_cell.length_b   1.000
_cell.length_c   1.000
_cell.angle_alpha   90.00
_cell.angle_beta   90.00
_cell.angle_gamma   90.00
#
_symmetry.space_group_name_H-M   'P 1'
#
loop_
_entity.id
_entity.type
_entity.pdbx_description
1 polymer ?
#
loop_
_entity_poly.entity_id
_entity_poly.type
_entity_poly.pdbx_seq_one_letter_code
_entity_poly.pdbx_strand_id
1 'polypeptide(L)'
;MRITDLSSFNEARERGSAKLLPSHPRVTVGMGTCGTGNGAEAVYQAFADQFDQRGFSVKLARTGCFGFCAAEPLVNIWLPGKPVVILQRVQASDVPAIADDLAAGRVPAELALCKVEEWDHITGHIKYGAGYPEIPDWSQVPFFKGQKKIVLRHCGLINPDDIEESLAVGTYQALYKVLIDANPDAVIEAIKAAKLRGRGGAGYQTGIKWEFLRKAKADKKYIICNADEGDPGAYMNRNEIESDPHSLLEGMIIGGYVTGCQEGIVYVRAEYPLAVHRLQEAVEQATEYGLLGQNILGRGFNFHIRLVEGAGAFVCGEETAL
;
A
#
# COMPACT_ATOMS: atom_id res chain seq x y z
N MET A 1 11.32 -4.30 -16.49
CA MET A 1 10.40 -4.17 -17.63
C MET A 1 9.79 -2.78 -17.57
N ARG A 2 9.78 -1.99 -18.66
CA ARG A 2 9.10 -0.68 -18.65
C ARG A 2 7.65 -0.84 -19.14
N ILE A 3 6.72 -0.17 -18.48
CA ILE A 3 5.32 -0.05 -18.86
C ILE A 3 5.18 1.18 -19.75
N THR A 4 4.78 0.94 -21.01
CA THR A 4 4.62 1.98 -22.04
C THR A 4 3.20 2.07 -22.57
N ASP A 5 2.37 1.08 -22.27
CA ASP A 5 1.02 0.92 -22.81
C ASP A 5 0.20 -0.05 -21.93
N LEU A 6 -1.05 -0.30 -22.32
CA LEU A 6 -1.94 -1.22 -21.61
C LEU A 6 -1.47 -2.68 -21.65
N SER A 7 -0.77 -3.10 -22.70
CA SER A 7 -0.30 -4.49 -22.83
C SER A 7 0.76 -4.78 -21.77
N SER A 8 1.80 -3.96 -21.76
CA SER A 8 2.89 -4.03 -20.77
C SER A 8 2.38 -3.81 -19.34
N PHE A 9 1.35 -2.97 -19.14
CA PHE A 9 0.69 -2.82 -17.85
C PHE A 9 -0.01 -4.11 -17.40
N ASN A 10 -0.80 -4.73 -18.29
CA ASN A 10 -1.52 -5.96 -17.99
C ASN A 10 -0.58 -7.15 -17.74
N GLU A 11 0.52 -7.25 -18.49
CA GLU A 11 1.55 -8.27 -18.25
C GLU A 11 2.19 -8.13 -16.85
N ALA A 12 2.51 -6.91 -16.43
CA ALA A 12 3.02 -6.66 -15.08
C ALA A 12 1.97 -6.99 -14.01
N ARG A 13 0.72 -6.65 -14.27
CA ARG A 13 -0.42 -6.99 -13.41
C ARG A 13 -0.59 -8.50 -13.25
N GLU A 14 -0.49 -9.26 -14.35
CA GLU A 14 -0.62 -10.73 -14.34
C GLU A 14 0.51 -11.39 -13.53
N ARG A 15 1.75 -10.91 -13.65
CA ARG A 15 2.87 -11.37 -12.81
C ARG A 15 2.61 -11.10 -11.33
N GLY A 16 2.13 -9.91 -11.00
CA GLY A 16 1.72 -9.56 -9.65
C GLY A 16 0.59 -10.44 -9.12
N SER A 17 -0.43 -10.73 -9.93
CA SER A 17 -1.53 -11.63 -9.54
C SER A 17 -1.01 -13.04 -9.24
N ALA A 18 -0.03 -13.54 -9.99
CA ALA A 18 0.61 -14.83 -9.72
C ALA A 18 1.44 -14.84 -8.43
N LYS A 19 1.94 -13.68 -7.97
CA LYS A 19 2.57 -13.53 -6.64
C LYS A 19 1.56 -13.46 -5.51
N LEU A 20 0.41 -12.83 -5.74
CA LEU A 20 -0.67 -12.71 -4.75
C LEU A 20 -1.40 -14.03 -4.50
N LEU A 21 -1.68 -14.77 -5.58
CA LEU A 21 -2.39 -16.04 -5.60
C LEU A 21 -1.53 -17.14 -6.27
N PRO A 22 -0.38 -17.52 -5.66
CA PRO A 22 0.49 -18.54 -6.24
C PRO A 22 -0.17 -19.92 -6.30
N SER A 23 0.43 -20.86 -7.04
CA SER A 23 -0.06 -22.26 -7.11
C SER A 23 0.16 -23.07 -5.83
N HIS A 24 0.78 -22.48 -4.82
CA HIS A 24 1.20 -23.09 -3.57
C HIS A 24 0.84 -22.16 -2.40
N PRO A 25 0.88 -22.61 -1.13
CA PRO A 25 0.56 -21.77 0.02
C PRO A 25 1.35 -20.46 0.04
N ARG A 26 0.71 -19.38 0.50
CA ARG A 26 1.33 -18.08 0.73
C ARG A 26 1.16 -17.71 2.20
N VAL A 27 2.26 -17.33 2.83
CA VAL A 27 2.29 -16.82 4.20
C VAL A 27 2.87 -15.41 4.17
N THR A 28 2.17 -14.46 4.77
CA THR A 28 2.68 -13.10 4.91
C THR A 28 2.71 -12.66 6.36
N VAL A 29 3.76 -11.96 6.76
CA VAL A 29 3.88 -11.38 8.12
C VAL A 29 3.71 -9.87 8.03
N GLY A 30 2.93 -9.28 8.95
CA GLY A 30 2.78 -7.84 9.12
C GLY A 30 4.08 -7.20 9.59
N MET A 31 4.81 -6.57 8.67
CA MET A 31 6.11 -5.94 8.87
C MET A 31 6.01 -4.40 8.78
N GLY A 32 4.90 -3.83 9.24
CA GLY A 32 4.83 -2.40 9.58
C GLY A 32 5.49 -2.14 10.95
N THR A 33 5.75 -0.88 11.28
CA THR A 33 6.41 -0.47 12.53
C THR A 33 5.71 -1.03 13.78
N CYS A 34 4.37 -1.17 13.76
CA CYS A 34 3.64 -1.79 14.87
C CYS A 34 3.90 -3.29 15.00
N GLY A 35 4.01 -4.02 13.88
CA GLY A 35 4.31 -5.45 13.89
C GLY A 35 5.75 -5.71 14.34
N THR A 36 6.71 -4.98 13.76
CA THR A 36 8.13 -5.11 14.13
C THR A 36 8.36 -4.75 15.60
N GLY A 37 7.70 -3.70 16.10
CA GLY A 37 7.72 -3.33 17.52
C GLY A 37 7.12 -4.40 18.47
N ASN A 38 6.36 -5.37 17.95
CA ASN A 38 5.80 -6.50 18.69
C ASN A 38 6.46 -7.85 18.35
N GLY A 39 7.63 -7.84 17.71
CA GLY A 39 8.41 -9.06 17.45
C GLY A 39 8.13 -9.76 16.12
N ALA A 40 7.48 -9.09 15.15
CA ALA A 40 7.20 -9.67 13.83
C ALA A 40 8.45 -10.16 13.08
N GLU A 41 9.62 -9.55 13.29
CA GLU A 41 10.88 -10.00 12.68
C GLU A 41 11.26 -11.42 13.13
N ALA A 42 11.13 -11.72 14.42
CA ALA A 42 11.40 -13.05 14.94
C ALA A 42 10.40 -14.09 14.39
N VAL A 43 9.14 -13.69 14.20
CA VAL A 43 8.12 -14.54 13.56
C VAL A 43 8.47 -14.81 12.11
N TYR A 44 8.84 -13.77 11.35
CA TYR A 44 9.24 -13.90 9.95
C TYR A 44 10.45 -14.82 9.79
N GLN A 45 11.49 -14.62 10.60
CA GLN A 45 12.69 -15.46 10.55
C GLN A 45 12.37 -16.91 10.93
N ALA A 46 11.55 -17.14 11.95
CA ALA A 46 11.14 -18.49 12.32
C ALA A 46 10.38 -19.20 11.18
N PHE A 47 9.56 -18.48 10.40
CA PHE A 47 8.90 -19.07 9.22
C PHE A 47 9.90 -19.38 8.12
N ALA A 48 10.83 -18.47 7.84
CA ALA A 48 11.90 -18.68 6.85
C ALA A 48 12.70 -19.95 7.18
N ASP A 49 13.16 -20.07 8.42
CA ASP A 49 13.93 -21.22 8.89
C ASP A 49 13.13 -22.54 8.78
N GLN A 50 11.84 -22.53 9.16
CA GLN A 50 10.98 -23.71 9.07
C GLN A 50 10.71 -24.16 7.62
N PHE A 51 10.47 -23.21 6.72
CA PHE A 51 10.18 -23.53 5.32
C PHE A 51 11.43 -24.04 4.59
N ASP A 52 12.59 -23.45 4.86
CA ASP A 52 13.88 -23.90 4.32
C ASP A 52 14.22 -25.32 4.80
N GLN A 53 14.04 -25.61 6.09
CA GLN A 53 14.32 -26.95 6.65
C GLN A 53 13.43 -28.06 6.07
N ARG A 54 12.18 -27.74 5.73
CA ARG A 54 11.18 -28.71 5.27
C ARG A 54 11.17 -28.89 3.75
N GLY A 55 11.82 -28.00 2.99
CA GLY A 55 11.71 -27.97 1.53
C GLY A 55 10.26 -27.77 1.05
N PHE A 56 9.44 -27.12 1.88
CA PHE A 56 8.02 -26.96 1.63
C PHE A 56 7.81 -25.79 0.67
N SER A 57 7.09 -26.01 -0.43
CA SER A 57 6.82 -24.96 -1.41
C SER A 57 5.81 -23.96 -0.83
N VAL A 58 6.31 -22.90 -0.20
CA VAL A 58 5.51 -21.81 0.38
C VAL A 58 6.10 -20.48 -0.03
N LYS A 59 5.24 -19.56 -0.46
CA LYS A 59 5.64 -18.17 -0.68
C LYS A 59 5.58 -17.44 0.66
N LEU A 60 6.73 -17.21 1.27
CA LEU A 60 6.86 -16.28 2.39
C LEU A 60 7.04 -14.85 1.85
N ALA A 61 6.28 -13.89 2.38
CA ALA A 61 6.39 -12.47 2.01
C ALA A 61 6.08 -11.55 3.20
N ARG A 62 6.36 -10.27 3.03
CA ARG A 62 6.05 -9.22 4.02
C ARG A 62 4.78 -8.50 3.59
N THR A 63 4.05 -7.95 4.54
CA THR A 63 2.92 -7.02 4.29
C THR A 63 3.04 -5.82 5.21
N GLY A 64 2.32 -4.75 4.90
CA GLY A 64 2.09 -3.66 5.84
C GLY A 64 1.17 -4.05 7.01
N CYS A 65 0.71 -3.05 7.78
CA CYS A 65 -0.22 -3.27 8.88
C CYS A 65 -1.68 -3.32 8.38
N PHE A 66 -2.45 -4.32 8.83
CA PHE A 66 -3.87 -4.42 8.52
C PHE A 66 -4.76 -3.49 9.37
N GLY A 67 -4.18 -2.79 10.35
CA GLY A 67 -4.80 -1.72 11.12
C GLY A 67 -5.23 -2.10 12.54
N PHE A 68 -5.11 -3.37 12.97
CA PHE A 68 -5.44 -3.79 14.33
C PHE A 68 -4.18 -4.00 15.18
N CYS A 69 -3.47 -2.91 15.46
CA CYS A 69 -2.14 -2.93 16.09
C CYS A 69 -2.08 -3.69 17.44
N ALA A 70 -3.19 -3.75 18.19
CA ALA A 70 -3.27 -4.48 19.47
C ALA A 70 -3.31 -6.02 19.31
N ALA A 71 -3.42 -6.50 18.08
CA ALA A 71 -3.43 -7.92 17.71
C ALA A 71 -2.14 -8.34 16.99
N GLU A 72 -1.15 -7.44 16.84
CA GLU A 72 0.15 -7.77 16.24
C GLU A 72 0.95 -8.76 17.11
N PRO A 73 1.88 -9.55 16.52
CA PRO A 73 2.12 -9.70 15.07
C PRO A 73 0.96 -10.42 14.35
N LEU A 74 0.52 -9.81 13.24
CA LEU A 74 -0.46 -10.42 12.33
C LEU A 74 0.24 -11.26 11.27
N VAL A 75 -0.31 -12.46 11.00
CA VAL A 75 0.19 -13.36 9.96
C VAL A 75 -0.98 -13.77 9.08
N ASN A 76 -0.89 -13.55 7.77
CA ASN A 76 -1.88 -14.06 6.84
C ASN A 76 -1.43 -15.41 6.30
N ILE A 77 -2.35 -16.38 6.30
CA ILE A 77 -2.18 -17.67 5.66
C ILE A 77 -3.19 -17.79 4.53
N TRP A 78 -2.71 -18.04 3.33
CA TRP A 78 -3.53 -18.36 2.19
C TRP A 78 -3.13 -19.73 1.62
N LEU A 79 -4.12 -20.60 1.48
CA LEU A 79 -3.99 -21.87 0.76
C LEU A 79 -4.74 -21.76 -0.58
N PRO A 80 -4.25 -22.37 -1.67
CA PRO A 80 -4.91 -22.27 -2.98
C PRO A 80 -6.41 -22.60 -2.93
N GLY A 81 -7.23 -21.65 -3.39
CA GLY A 81 -8.69 -21.76 -3.43
C GLY A 81 -9.40 -21.60 -2.08
N LYS A 82 -8.69 -21.27 -1.00
CA LYS A 82 -9.24 -21.00 0.33
C LYS A 82 -9.21 -19.50 0.65
N PRO A 83 -10.02 -19.04 1.62
CA PRO A 83 -9.93 -17.68 2.13
C PRO A 83 -8.53 -17.41 2.73
N VAL A 84 -8.11 -16.16 2.72
CA VAL A 84 -6.98 -15.73 3.55
C VAL A 84 -7.43 -15.78 5.01
N VAL A 85 -6.68 -16.46 5.87
CA VAL A 85 -6.91 -16.49 7.32
C VAL A 85 -5.88 -15.59 7.97
N ILE A 86 -6.34 -14.57 8.70
CA ILE A 86 -5.48 -13.65 9.43
C ILE A 86 -5.36 -14.18 10.86
N LEU A 87 -4.14 -14.49 11.26
CA LEU A 87 -3.76 -14.89 12.61
C LEU A 87 -3.38 -13.66 13.43
N GLN A 88 -3.61 -13.72 14.74
CA GLN A 88 -3.28 -12.66 15.68
C GLN A 88 -2.29 -13.10 16.75
N ARG A 89 -1.51 -12.14 17.25
CA ARG A 89 -0.56 -12.27 18.36
C ARG A 89 0.42 -13.43 18.20
N VAL A 90 0.77 -13.74 16.95
CA VAL A 90 1.63 -14.88 16.63
C VAL A 90 3.01 -14.63 17.23
N GLN A 91 3.51 -15.61 17.97
CA GLN A 91 4.85 -15.62 18.52
C GLN A 91 5.74 -16.55 17.69
N ALA A 92 7.06 -16.32 17.73
CA ALA A 92 8.02 -17.19 17.06
C ALA A 92 7.91 -18.67 17.53
N SER A 93 7.49 -18.90 18.78
CA SER A 93 7.24 -20.23 19.34
C SER A 93 6.04 -20.96 18.73
N ASP A 94 5.09 -20.24 18.13
CA ASP A 94 3.90 -20.85 17.51
C ASP A 94 4.23 -21.39 16.10
N VAL A 95 5.25 -20.83 15.46
CA VAL A 95 5.59 -21.08 14.05
C VAL A 95 5.83 -22.55 13.71
N PRO A 96 6.51 -23.38 14.53
CA PRO A 96 6.64 -24.81 14.24
C PRO A 96 5.29 -25.53 14.11
N ALA A 97 4.33 -25.24 15.02
CA ALA A 97 3.00 -25.84 14.98
C ALA A 97 2.19 -25.34 13.78
N ILE A 98 2.30 -24.04 13.46
CA ILE A 98 1.68 -23.47 12.26
C ILE A 98 2.24 -24.14 10.99
N ALA A 99 3.55 -24.37 10.93
CA ALA A 99 4.19 -25.05 9.80
C ALA A 99 3.72 -26.51 9.65
N ASP A 100 3.47 -27.22 10.76
CA ASP A 100 2.86 -28.55 10.75
C ASP A 100 1.43 -28.55 10.18
N ASP A 101 0.61 -27.57 10.58
CA ASP A 101 -0.73 -27.41 10.04
C ASP A 101 -0.73 -27.08 8.55
N LEU A 102 0.16 -26.17 8.12
CA LEU A 102 0.32 -25.81 6.71
C LEU A 102 0.73 -27.01 5.85
N ALA A 103 1.69 -27.82 6.32
CA ALA A 103 2.12 -29.03 5.63
C ALA A 103 0.98 -30.05 5.47
N ALA A 104 0.01 -30.04 6.38
CA ALA A 104 -1.19 -30.85 6.31
C ALA A 104 -2.38 -30.17 5.61
N GLY A 105 -2.19 -28.99 5.02
CA GLY A 105 -3.23 -28.24 4.31
C GLY A 105 -4.30 -27.64 5.22
N ARG A 106 -3.95 -27.35 6.48
CA ARG A 106 -4.81 -26.74 7.50
C ARG A 106 -4.34 -25.35 7.88
N VAL A 107 -5.16 -24.67 8.67
CA VAL A 107 -4.88 -23.37 9.29
C VAL A 107 -5.11 -23.48 10.81
N PRO A 108 -4.33 -22.77 11.64
CA PRO A 108 -4.43 -22.87 13.09
C PRO A 108 -5.65 -22.09 13.60
N ALA A 109 -6.75 -22.80 13.88
CA ALA A 109 -8.03 -22.18 14.28
C ALA A 109 -7.93 -21.34 15.57
N GLU A 110 -7.11 -21.76 16.53
CA GLU A 110 -6.95 -21.08 17.83
C GLU A 110 -6.31 -19.68 17.71
N LEU A 111 -5.49 -19.47 16.67
CA LEU A 111 -4.84 -18.18 16.41
C LEU A 111 -5.63 -17.32 15.41
N ALA A 112 -6.68 -17.88 14.78
CA ALA A 112 -7.43 -17.20 13.74
C ALA A 112 -8.24 -16.03 14.32
N LEU A 113 -7.90 -14.80 13.89
CA LEU A 113 -8.69 -13.61 14.16
C LEU A 113 -9.92 -13.55 13.26
N CYS A 114 -9.71 -13.77 11.96
CA CYS A 114 -10.75 -13.75 10.94
C CYS A 114 -10.29 -14.37 9.62
N LYS A 115 -11.22 -14.46 8.67
CA LYS A 115 -10.97 -14.80 7.27
C LYS A 115 -11.36 -13.67 6.32
N VAL A 116 -10.78 -13.69 5.13
CA VAL A 116 -11.10 -12.82 4.00
C VAL A 116 -11.31 -13.70 2.76
N GLU A 117 -12.55 -13.80 2.29
CA GLU A 117 -12.90 -14.61 1.10
C GLU A 117 -12.67 -13.84 -0.19
N GLU A 118 -12.95 -12.54 -0.17
CA GLU A 118 -12.73 -11.60 -1.24
C GLU A 118 -12.43 -10.20 -0.69
N TRP A 119 -11.84 -9.35 -1.52
CA TRP A 119 -11.49 -8.01 -1.12
C TRP A 119 -11.68 -7.00 -2.27
N ASP A 120 -12.35 -5.91 -1.95
CA ASP A 120 -12.53 -4.76 -2.85
C ASP A 120 -11.39 -3.76 -2.64
N HIS A 121 -10.46 -3.73 -3.60
CA HIS A 121 -9.36 -2.77 -3.66
C HIS A 121 -9.78 -1.46 -4.35
N ILE A 122 -11.07 -1.26 -4.65
CA ILE A 122 -11.69 -0.11 -5.33
C ILE A 122 -11.30 0.01 -6.81
N THR A 123 -10.00 -0.10 -7.11
CA THR A 123 -9.45 -0.15 -8.48
C THR A 123 -9.17 -1.57 -8.94
N GLY A 124 -9.49 -2.56 -8.10
CA GLY A 124 -9.35 -3.98 -8.39
C GLY A 124 -10.19 -4.80 -7.42
N HIS A 125 -10.39 -6.07 -7.74
CA HIS A 125 -11.10 -7.02 -6.89
C HIS A 125 -10.35 -8.34 -6.90
N ILE A 126 -10.14 -8.92 -5.72
CA ILE A 126 -9.51 -10.23 -5.56
C ILE A 126 -10.48 -11.15 -4.85
N LYS A 127 -10.70 -12.33 -5.45
CA LYS A 127 -11.36 -13.45 -4.80
C LYS A 127 -10.33 -14.48 -4.39
N TYR A 128 -10.15 -14.67 -3.09
CA TYR A 128 -9.17 -15.61 -2.54
C TYR A 128 -9.67 -17.05 -2.55
N GLY A 129 -10.95 -17.26 -2.20
CA GLY A 129 -11.54 -18.59 -2.11
C GLY A 129 -12.71 -18.67 -1.13
N ALA A 130 -13.14 -19.89 -0.81
CA ALA A 130 -14.25 -20.14 0.13
C ALA A 130 -13.91 -21.29 1.08
N GLY A 131 -14.39 -21.22 2.32
CA GLY A 131 -14.12 -22.23 3.35
C GLY A 131 -14.10 -21.66 4.77
N TYR A 132 -13.74 -22.49 5.74
CA TYR A 132 -13.64 -22.12 7.17
C TYR A 132 -14.91 -21.43 7.71
N PRO A 133 -16.09 -22.06 7.63
CA PRO A 133 -17.35 -21.47 8.12
C PRO A 133 -17.33 -21.11 9.62
N GLU A 134 -16.45 -21.76 10.39
CA GLU A 134 -16.23 -21.53 11.80
C GLU A 134 -15.39 -20.27 12.11
N ILE A 135 -14.61 -19.77 11.14
CA ILE A 135 -13.80 -18.55 11.31
C ILE A 135 -14.65 -17.35 10.85
N PRO A 136 -14.82 -16.29 11.67
CA PRO A 136 -15.62 -15.13 11.28
C PRO A 136 -15.00 -14.39 10.10
N ASP A 137 -15.83 -13.81 9.24
CA ASP A 137 -15.35 -12.88 8.21
C ASP A 137 -14.74 -11.63 8.85
N TRP A 138 -13.75 -11.01 8.20
CA TRP A 138 -13.08 -9.82 8.72
C TRP A 138 -14.06 -8.70 9.09
N SER A 139 -15.16 -8.53 8.34
CA SER A 139 -16.18 -7.51 8.59
C SER A 139 -17.01 -7.76 9.84
N GLN A 140 -16.96 -8.99 10.38
CA GLN A 140 -17.70 -9.42 11.58
C GLN A 140 -16.89 -9.22 12.86
N VAL A 141 -15.56 -9.10 12.77
CA VAL A 141 -14.70 -8.82 13.93
C VAL A 141 -15.08 -7.45 14.51
N PRO A 142 -15.37 -7.34 15.83
CA PRO A 142 -15.84 -6.08 16.43
C PRO A 142 -14.97 -4.85 16.12
N PHE A 143 -13.64 -5.02 16.02
CA PHE A 143 -12.72 -3.94 15.69
C PHE A 143 -12.92 -3.39 14.26
N PHE A 144 -13.15 -4.27 13.28
CA PHE A 144 -13.35 -3.88 11.88
C PHE A 144 -14.82 -3.60 11.56
N LYS A 145 -15.75 -4.06 12.40
CA LYS A 145 -17.20 -3.90 12.23
C LYS A 145 -17.56 -2.41 12.20
N GLY A 146 -17.82 -1.90 10.99
CA GLY A 146 -18.14 -0.50 10.73
C GLY A 146 -17.05 0.30 10.01
N GLN A 147 -15.89 -0.31 9.75
CA GLN A 147 -14.85 0.31 8.94
C GLN A 147 -15.15 0.17 7.45
N LYS A 148 -14.86 1.22 6.68
CA LYS A 148 -14.75 1.17 5.22
C LYS A 148 -13.34 1.58 4.83
N LYS A 149 -12.53 0.62 4.39
CA LYS A 149 -11.14 0.87 3.99
C LYS A 149 -11.10 1.45 2.57
N ILE A 150 -10.93 2.77 2.48
CA ILE A 150 -10.75 3.46 1.19
C ILE A 150 -9.28 3.80 0.97
N VAL A 151 -8.67 4.59 1.85
CA VAL A 151 -7.24 4.90 1.72
C VAL A 151 -6.40 3.66 2.07
N LEU A 152 -6.79 2.94 3.13
CA LEU A 152 -6.13 1.73 3.61
C LEU A 152 -6.53 0.44 2.88
N ARG A 153 -7.07 0.54 1.65
CA ARG A 153 -7.68 -0.58 0.93
C ARG A 153 -6.70 -1.68 0.50
N HIS A 154 -5.40 -1.44 0.54
CA HIS A 154 -4.36 -2.44 0.23
C HIS A 154 -3.60 -2.90 1.49
N CYS A 155 -3.68 -2.14 2.59
CA CYS A 155 -2.80 -2.31 3.74
C CYS A 155 -3.00 -3.68 4.42
N GLY A 156 -1.89 -4.39 4.61
CA GLY A 156 -1.88 -5.73 5.20
C GLY A 156 -2.23 -6.87 4.25
N LEU A 157 -2.45 -6.59 2.95
CA LEU A 157 -2.84 -7.61 1.96
C LEU A 157 -1.84 -7.75 0.80
N ILE A 158 -1.05 -6.70 0.54
CA ILE A 158 0.02 -6.70 -0.45
C ILE A 158 1.39 -6.52 0.21
N ASN A 159 2.43 -6.96 -0.48
CA ASN A 159 3.80 -6.64 -0.15
C ASN A 159 4.12 -5.19 -0.54
N PRO A 160 4.37 -4.28 0.43
CA PRO A 160 4.70 -2.88 0.14
C PRO A 160 5.99 -2.70 -0.65
N ASP A 161 6.88 -3.71 -0.61
CA ASP A 161 8.20 -3.68 -1.25
C ASP A 161 8.15 -4.27 -2.68
N ASP A 162 6.97 -4.60 -3.22
CA ASP A 162 6.79 -5.19 -4.56
C ASP A 162 5.72 -4.46 -5.39
N ILE A 163 6.16 -3.60 -6.31
CA ILE A 163 5.29 -2.86 -7.23
C ILE A 163 4.33 -3.75 -8.02
N GLU A 164 4.70 -4.99 -8.37
CA GLU A 164 3.81 -5.85 -9.16
C GLU A 164 2.59 -6.28 -8.35
N GLU A 165 2.73 -6.52 -7.04
CA GLU A 165 1.58 -6.78 -6.17
C GLU A 165 0.65 -5.55 -6.09
N SER A 166 1.21 -4.33 -6.04
CA SER A 166 0.40 -3.09 -6.08
C SER A 166 -0.32 -2.92 -7.43
N LEU A 167 0.34 -3.23 -8.55
CA LEU A 167 -0.27 -3.24 -9.88
C LEU A 167 -1.41 -4.27 -9.96
N ALA A 168 -1.22 -5.47 -9.39
CA ALA A 168 -2.20 -6.54 -9.36
C ALA A 168 -3.52 -6.15 -8.69
N VAL A 169 -3.46 -5.35 -7.62
CA VAL A 169 -4.65 -4.82 -6.92
C VAL A 169 -5.22 -3.56 -7.55
N GLY A 170 -4.58 -3.05 -8.61
CA GLY A 170 -5.10 -1.98 -9.45
C GLY A 170 -4.53 -0.60 -9.17
N THR A 171 -3.44 -0.47 -8.42
CA THR A 171 -2.68 0.78 -8.35
C THR A 171 -2.18 1.17 -9.75
N TYR A 172 -2.10 2.47 -10.02
CA TYR A 172 -1.77 3.09 -11.32
C TYR A 172 -2.82 2.96 -12.44
N GLN A 173 -3.92 2.24 -12.22
CA GLN A 173 -5.02 2.22 -13.20
C GLN A 173 -5.70 3.58 -13.35
N ALA A 174 -5.84 4.34 -12.26
CA ALA A 174 -6.42 5.68 -12.32
C ALA A 174 -5.48 6.63 -13.06
N LEU A 175 -4.16 6.52 -12.83
CA LEU A 175 -3.16 7.25 -13.60
C LEU A 175 -3.29 6.97 -15.10
N TYR A 176 -3.40 5.69 -15.48
CA TYR A 176 -3.56 5.29 -16.89
C TYR A 176 -4.79 5.95 -17.53
N LYS A 177 -5.94 5.90 -16.84
CA LYS A 177 -7.18 6.54 -17.29
C LYS A 177 -7.02 8.04 -17.44
N VAL A 178 -6.47 8.72 -16.43
CA VAL A 178 -6.27 10.18 -16.43
C VAL A 178 -5.39 10.64 -17.60
N LEU A 179 -4.31 9.91 -17.90
CA LEU A 179 -3.41 10.26 -18.99
C LEU A 179 -4.01 9.98 -20.38
N ILE A 180 -4.86 8.96 -20.53
CA ILE A 180 -5.54 8.69 -21.80
C ILE A 180 -6.63 9.70 -22.09
N ASP A 181 -7.50 9.95 -21.09
CA ASP A 181 -8.63 10.87 -21.26
C ASP A 181 -8.13 12.29 -21.57
N ALA A 182 -6.88 12.59 -21.16
CA ALA A 182 -6.17 13.81 -21.44
C ALA A 182 -6.95 15.09 -21.07
N ASN A 183 -7.78 14.99 -20.02
CA ASN A 183 -8.70 16.04 -19.59
C ASN A 183 -8.49 16.39 -18.10
N PRO A 184 -7.44 17.18 -17.77
CA PRO A 184 -7.17 17.64 -16.41
C PRO A 184 -8.35 18.33 -15.73
N ASP A 185 -9.12 19.13 -16.47
CA ASP A 185 -10.23 19.91 -15.91
C ASP A 185 -11.36 18.98 -15.45
N ALA A 186 -11.66 17.92 -16.19
CA ALA A 186 -12.62 16.90 -15.76
C ALA A 186 -12.18 16.19 -14.46
N VAL A 187 -10.88 15.98 -14.26
CA VAL A 187 -10.35 15.40 -13.01
C VAL A 187 -10.53 16.37 -11.85
N ILE A 188 -10.26 17.66 -12.04
CA ILE A 188 -10.49 18.70 -11.03
C ILE A 188 -11.98 18.74 -10.65
N GLU A 189 -12.87 18.74 -11.63
CA GLU A 189 -14.31 18.73 -11.38
C GLU A 189 -14.78 17.46 -10.67
N ALA A 190 -14.21 16.29 -10.99
CA ALA A 190 -14.49 15.05 -10.26
C ALA A 190 -14.06 15.15 -8.78
N ILE A 191 -12.89 15.75 -8.49
CA ILE A 191 -12.41 15.96 -7.11
C ILE A 191 -13.30 16.95 -6.36
N LYS A 192 -13.74 18.04 -7.01
CA LYS A 192 -14.71 19.00 -6.44
C LYS A 192 -16.05 18.33 -6.15
N ALA A 193 -16.58 17.54 -7.09
CA ALA A 193 -17.83 16.79 -6.93
C ALA A 193 -17.74 15.76 -5.79
N ALA A 194 -16.58 15.12 -5.60
CA ALA A 194 -16.30 14.24 -4.47
C ALA A 194 -16.17 14.98 -3.12
N LYS A 195 -16.12 16.31 -3.14
CA LYS A 195 -15.97 17.16 -1.95
C LYS A 195 -14.75 16.78 -1.10
N LEU A 196 -13.66 16.37 -1.75
CA LEU A 196 -12.44 15.98 -1.06
C LEU A 196 -11.84 17.18 -0.31
N ARG A 197 -11.58 17.01 0.97
CA ARG A 197 -10.98 18.03 1.84
C ARG A 197 -9.57 17.60 2.26
N GLY A 198 -8.70 18.59 2.50
CA GLY A 198 -7.36 18.36 3.03
C GLY A 198 -7.40 17.59 4.34
N ARG A 199 -6.66 16.49 4.42
CA ARG A 199 -6.68 15.56 5.56
C ARG A 199 -5.66 15.87 6.65
N GLY A 200 -4.76 16.83 6.43
CA GLY A 200 -3.85 17.37 7.46
C GLY A 200 -4.50 18.36 8.44
N GLY A 201 -5.80 18.23 8.72
CA GLY A 201 -6.50 19.05 9.73
C GLY A 201 -7.24 20.29 9.19
N ALA A 202 -6.61 21.14 8.38
CA ALA A 202 -7.22 22.41 7.93
C ALA A 202 -8.51 22.24 7.10
N GLY A 203 -8.70 21.08 6.45
CA GLY A 203 -9.94 20.76 5.78
C GLY A 203 -10.29 21.65 4.59
N TYR A 204 -9.31 22.29 3.94
CA TYR A 204 -9.54 23.08 2.74
C TYR A 204 -9.99 22.19 1.56
N GLN A 205 -10.76 22.73 0.61
CA GLN A 205 -11.27 21.95 -0.52
C GLN A 205 -10.15 21.65 -1.52
N THR A 206 -9.84 20.37 -1.70
CA THR A 206 -8.69 19.91 -2.51
C THR A 206 -8.84 20.30 -3.97
N GLY A 207 -10.04 20.13 -4.53
CA GLY A 207 -10.33 20.48 -5.93
C GLY A 207 -10.17 21.98 -6.21
N ILE A 208 -10.49 22.85 -5.24
CA ILE A 208 -10.25 24.31 -5.35
C ILE A 208 -8.75 24.61 -5.29
N LYS A 209 -8.00 24.01 -4.34
CA LYS A 209 -6.55 24.20 -4.24
C LYS A 209 -5.84 23.78 -5.53
N TRP A 210 -6.24 22.67 -6.13
CA TRP A 210 -5.69 22.18 -7.40
C TRP A 210 -6.06 23.09 -8.58
N GLU A 211 -7.29 23.59 -8.63
CA GLU A 211 -7.71 24.54 -9.67
C GLU A 211 -6.89 25.84 -9.64
N PHE A 212 -6.61 26.37 -8.45
CA PHE A 212 -5.75 27.56 -8.30
C PHE A 212 -4.35 27.29 -8.83
N LEU A 213 -3.72 26.16 -8.44
CA LEU A 213 -2.40 25.80 -8.93
C LEU A 213 -2.38 25.59 -10.45
N ARG A 214 -3.43 24.97 -11.01
CA ARG A 214 -3.57 24.78 -12.46
C ARG A 214 -3.62 26.11 -13.20
N LYS A 215 -4.43 27.06 -12.71
CA LYS A 215 -4.61 28.39 -13.32
C LYS A 215 -3.42 29.34 -13.13
N ALA A 216 -2.58 29.11 -12.12
CA ALA A 216 -1.40 29.92 -11.87
C ALA A 216 -0.44 29.89 -13.08
N LYS A 217 0.10 31.04 -13.47
CA LYS A 217 1.11 31.15 -14.53
C LYS A 217 2.50 31.13 -13.89
N ALA A 218 3.27 30.09 -14.15
CA ALA A 218 4.64 29.95 -13.69
C ALA A 218 5.37 28.98 -14.62
N ASP A 219 6.67 29.20 -14.82
CA ASP A 219 7.52 28.31 -15.62
C ASP A 219 7.73 26.96 -14.94
N LYS A 220 7.69 26.95 -13.60
CA LYS A 220 7.86 25.76 -12.77
C LYS A 220 6.84 25.73 -11.64
N LYS A 221 6.25 24.55 -11.43
CA LYS A 221 5.27 24.25 -10.38
C LYS A 221 5.64 22.94 -9.69
N TYR A 222 5.25 22.81 -8.43
CA TYR A 222 5.56 21.66 -7.59
C TYR A 222 4.32 21.09 -6.92
N ILE A 223 4.32 19.77 -6.71
CA ILE A 223 3.44 19.10 -5.77
C ILE A 223 4.28 18.70 -4.55
N ILE A 224 3.86 19.12 -3.36
CA ILE A 224 4.55 18.76 -2.12
C ILE A 224 3.61 17.86 -1.30
N CYS A 225 4.09 16.66 -0.96
CA CYS A 225 3.46 15.78 0.01
C CYS A 225 4.09 16.05 1.37
N ASN A 226 3.27 16.52 2.31
CA ASN A 226 3.66 16.70 3.70
C ASN A 226 3.37 15.40 4.47
N ALA A 227 4.44 14.66 4.77
CA ALA A 227 4.45 13.44 5.58
C ALA A 227 5.24 13.64 6.88
N ASP A 228 5.23 14.85 7.45
CA ASP A 228 5.89 15.13 8.73
C ASP A 228 5.14 14.53 9.92
N GLU A 229 3.79 14.40 9.84
CA GLU A 229 2.91 13.75 10.85
C GLU A 229 3.43 13.84 12.31
N GLY A 230 3.72 15.07 12.76
CA GLY A 230 4.34 15.31 14.06
C GLY A 230 3.38 15.18 15.25
N ASP A 231 2.07 15.13 15.01
CA ASP A 231 1.04 15.13 16.04
C ASP A 231 1.08 13.86 16.91
N PRO A 232 1.12 13.98 18.26
CA PRO A 232 1.09 12.82 19.14
C PRO A 232 -0.15 11.94 18.91
N GLY A 233 0.08 10.65 18.65
CA GLY A 233 -0.98 9.68 18.40
C GLY A 233 -1.44 9.59 16.94
N ALA A 234 -0.95 10.44 16.04
CA ALA A 234 -1.12 10.28 14.60
C ALA A 234 -0.11 9.29 14.05
N TYR A 235 -0.57 8.36 13.22
CA TYR A 235 0.25 7.38 12.51
C TYR A 235 -0.42 6.89 11.23
N MET A 236 -1.43 7.61 10.73
CA MET A 236 -2.16 7.24 9.53
C MET A 236 -1.27 7.36 8.28
N ASN A 237 -0.50 8.45 8.17
CA ASN A 237 0.42 8.64 7.05
C ASN A 237 1.52 7.58 7.10
N ARG A 238 2.08 7.32 8.29
CA ARG A 238 3.05 6.23 8.48
C ARG A 238 2.47 4.90 7.99
N ASN A 239 1.26 4.55 8.42
CA ASN A 239 0.65 3.28 8.06
C ASN A 239 0.42 3.16 6.54
N GLU A 240 -0.06 4.23 5.91
CA GLU A 240 -0.25 4.29 4.46
C GLU A 240 1.06 4.09 3.71
N ILE A 241 2.10 4.86 4.07
CA ILE A 241 3.40 4.80 3.40
C ILE A 241 4.08 3.45 3.60
N GLU A 242 4.07 2.93 4.83
CA GLU A 242 4.69 1.64 5.13
C GLU A 242 3.94 0.47 4.51
N SER A 243 2.66 0.63 4.14
CA SER A 243 1.84 -0.48 3.66
C SER A 243 1.53 -0.45 2.17
N ASP A 244 1.52 0.74 1.56
CA ASP A 244 1.25 0.93 0.13
C ASP A 244 1.82 2.27 -0.37
N PRO A 245 3.15 2.40 -0.46
CA PRO A 245 3.80 3.63 -0.90
C PRO A 245 3.40 4.00 -2.34
N HIS A 246 3.10 3.01 -3.19
CA HIS A 246 2.72 3.23 -4.59
C HIS A 246 1.39 3.98 -4.75
N SER A 247 0.39 3.78 -3.87
CA SER A 247 -0.84 4.57 -3.95
C SER A 247 -0.62 6.05 -3.62
N LEU A 248 0.37 6.40 -2.78
CA LEU A 248 0.78 7.79 -2.57
C LEU A 248 1.43 8.36 -3.84
N LEU A 249 2.37 7.62 -4.43
CA LEU A 249 3.04 8.03 -5.65
C LEU A 249 2.04 8.23 -6.80
N GLU A 250 1.08 7.31 -6.99
CA GLU A 250 0.00 7.46 -7.98
C GLU A 250 -0.75 8.79 -7.79
N GLY A 251 -1.16 9.10 -6.56
CA GLY A 251 -1.85 10.35 -6.23
C GLY A 251 -1.02 11.58 -6.57
N MET A 252 0.29 11.56 -6.28
CA MET A 252 1.20 12.66 -6.62
C MET A 252 1.40 12.82 -8.12
N ILE A 253 1.54 11.72 -8.88
CA ILE A 253 1.69 11.75 -10.34
C ILE A 253 0.43 12.32 -10.99
N ILE A 254 -0.76 11.86 -10.55
CA ILE A 254 -2.05 12.40 -11.01
C ILE A 254 -2.15 13.89 -10.69
N GLY A 255 -1.83 14.29 -9.46
CA GLY A 255 -1.82 15.69 -9.05
C GLY A 255 -0.86 16.54 -9.88
N GLY A 256 0.34 16.01 -10.17
CA GLY A 256 1.33 16.65 -11.02
C GLY A 256 0.80 16.88 -12.43
N TYR A 257 0.26 15.84 -13.05
CA TYR A 257 -0.33 15.91 -14.39
C TYR A 257 -1.46 16.95 -14.45
N VAL A 258 -2.41 16.85 -13.53
CA VAL A 258 -3.61 17.68 -13.51
C VAL A 258 -3.28 19.15 -13.31
N THR A 259 -2.32 19.45 -12.44
CA THR A 259 -1.94 20.83 -12.10
C THR A 259 -0.86 21.43 -13.01
N GLY A 260 -0.23 20.59 -13.84
CA GLY A 260 0.87 20.99 -14.71
C GLY A 260 2.23 21.08 -14.00
N CYS A 261 2.42 20.32 -12.92
CA CYS A 261 3.72 20.18 -12.26
C CYS A 261 4.53 19.05 -12.91
N GLN A 262 5.84 19.23 -12.99
CA GLN A 262 6.78 18.21 -13.47
C GLN A 262 7.66 17.65 -12.34
N GLU A 263 7.56 18.23 -11.14
CA GLU A 263 8.31 17.82 -9.96
C GLU A 263 7.38 17.68 -8.75
N GLY A 264 7.59 16.58 -8.03
CA GLY A 264 7.00 16.28 -6.74
C GLY A 264 8.08 16.21 -5.66
N ILE A 265 7.74 16.62 -4.44
CA ILE A 265 8.60 16.49 -3.27
C ILE A 265 7.79 15.76 -2.21
N VAL A 266 8.34 14.70 -1.63
CA VAL A 266 7.80 14.10 -0.40
C VAL A 266 8.70 14.53 0.74
N TYR A 267 8.18 15.38 1.61
CA TYR A 267 8.86 15.71 2.86
C TYR A 267 8.38 14.73 3.92
N VAL A 268 9.28 13.88 4.42
CA VAL A 268 8.97 12.84 5.40
C VAL A 268 9.85 13.02 6.62
N ARG A 269 9.25 12.92 7.81
CA ARG A 269 9.99 13.06 9.07
C ARG A 269 11.07 11.98 9.24
N ALA A 270 12.19 12.33 9.88
CA ALA A 270 13.28 11.40 10.16
C ALA A 270 12.89 10.27 11.13
N GLU A 271 11.87 10.47 11.98
CA GLU A 271 11.44 9.44 12.93
C GLU A 271 10.65 8.28 12.28
N TYR A 272 10.42 8.31 10.96
CA TYR A 272 9.80 7.22 10.18
C TYR A 272 10.80 6.52 9.23
N PRO A 273 11.85 5.87 9.74
CA PRO A 273 12.91 5.30 8.90
C PRO A 273 12.39 4.21 7.94
N LEU A 274 11.43 3.38 8.36
CA LEU A 274 10.83 2.37 7.49
C LEU A 274 10.02 3.00 6.34
N ALA A 275 9.30 4.08 6.63
CA ALA A 275 8.54 4.82 5.62
C ALA A 275 9.47 5.48 4.59
N VAL A 276 10.57 6.10 5.05
CA VAL A 276 11.62 6.68 4.18
C VAL A 276 12.18 5.61 3.25
N HIS A 277 12.58 4.47 3.81
CA HIS A 277 13.14 3.35 3.05
C HIS A 277 12.17 2.83 1.99
N ARG A 278 10.92 2.53 2.36
CA ARG A 278 9.90 2.03 1.42
C ARG A 278 9.52 3.03 0.35
N LEU A 279 9.51 4.33 0.67
CA LEU A 279 9.30 5.37 -0.36
C LEU A 279 10.45 5.43 -1.35
N GLN A 280 11.70 5.31 -0.88
CA GLN A 280 12.87 5.32 -1.74
C GLN A 280 12.81 4.15 -2.72
N GLU A 281 12.54 2.94 -2.22
CA GLU A 281 12.36 1.75 -3.06
C GLU A 281 11.16 1.91 -4.02
N ALA A 282 10.02 2.42 -3.56
CA ALA A 282 8.84 2.61 -4.41
C ALA A 282 9.09 3.62 -5.54
N VAL A 283 9.84 4.70 -5.28
CA VAL A 283 10.26 5.68 -6.30
C VAL A 283 11.19 5.05 -7.33
N GLU A 284 12.15 4.23 -6.88
CA GLU A 284 13.05 3.48 -7.76
C GLU A 284 12.25 2.50 -8.64
N GLN A 285 11.41 1.66 -8.04
CA GLN A 285 10.56 0.71 -8.75
C GLN A 285 9.62 1.41 -9.75
N ALA A 286 8.95 2.49 -9.36
CA ALA A 286 8.08 3.23 -10.26
C ALA A 286 8.85 3.84 -11.45
N THR A 287 10.10 4.27 -11.23
CA THR A 287 10.98 4.79 -12.29
C THR A 287 11.41 3.68 -13.24
N GLU A 288 11.84 2.53 -12.72
CA GLU A 288 12.23 1.35 -13.49
C GLU A 288 11.07 0.79 -14.33
N TYR A 289 9.86 0.80 -13.79
CA TYR A 289 8.64 0.40 -14.50
C TYR A 289 8.11 1.49 -15.44
N GLY A 290 8.72 2.67 -15.52
CA GLY A 290 8.28 3.74 -16.42
C GLY A 290 6.96 4.42 -16.01
N LEU A 291 6.55 4.27 -14.75
CA LEU A 291 5.40 4.94 -14.13
C LEU A 291 5.80 6.29 -13.51
N LEU A 292 7.09 6.55 -13.37
CA LEU A 292 7.69 7.80 -12.94
C LEU A 292 8.86 8.18 -13.87
N GLY A 293 9.23 9.45 -13.91
CA GLY A 293 10.33 9.99 -14.71
C GLY A 293 9.87 10.59 -16.03
N GLN A 294 10.47 10.13 -17.12
CA GLN A 294 10.24 10.67 -18.47
C GLN A 294 9.23 9.84 -19.26
N ASN A 295 8.37 10.52 -20.01
CA ASN A 295 7.40 9.97 -20.95
C ASN A 295 6.56 8.84 -20.32
N ILE A 296 5.98 9.13 -19.16
CA ILE A 296 5.18 8.20 -18.37
C ILE A 296 4.08 7.60 -19.25
N LEU A 297 4.03 6.26 -19.30
CA LEU A 297 3.08 5.48 -20.11
C LEU A 297 3.08 5.83 -21.62
N GLY A 298 4.18 6.39 -22.14
CA GLY A 298 4.29 6.80 -23.54
C GLY A 298 3.40 7.99 -23.92
N ARG A 299 2.94 8.78 -22.95
CA ARG A 299 1.95 9.87 -23.14
C ARG A 299 2.53 11.28 -23.13
N GLY A 300 3.85 11.43 -23.16
CA GLY A 300 4.53 12.72 -23.20
C GLY A 300 4.51 13.51 -21.89
N PHE A 301 4.00 12.92 -20.80
CA PHE A 301 4.04 13.53 -19.47
C PHE A 301 5.31 13.11 -18.72
N ASN A 302 5.98 14.08 -18.11
CA ASN A 302 7.19 13.89 -17.31
C ASN A 302 6.91 14.30 -15.87
N PHE A 303 7.24 13.45 -14.90
CA PHE A 303 7.08 13.75 -13.48
C PHE A 303 8.16 13.06 -12.66
N HIS A 304 8.84 13.82 -11.81
CA HIS A 304 9.96 13.32 -10.99
C HIS A 304 9.63 13.55 -9.54
N ILE A 305 9.89 12.58 -8.66
CA ILE A 305 9.69 12.74 -7.22
C ILE A 305 11.05 12.72 -6.55
N ARG A 306 11.24 13.65 -5.60
CA ARG A 306 12.39 13.67 -4.68
C ARG A 306 11.89 13.47 -3.26
N LEU A 307 12.63 12.67 -2.49
CA LEU A 307 12.40 12.54 -1.06
C LEU A 307 13.28 13.54 -0.32
N VAL A 308 12.70 14.20 0.67
CA VAL A 308 13.41 15.07 1.61
C VAL A 308 13.10 14.56 3.00
N GLU A 309 14.14 14.14 3.71
CA GLU A 309 14.03 13.73 5.10
C GLU A 309 14.10 14.96 6.01
N GLY A 310 13.17 15.05 6.96
CA GLY A 310 13.12 16.12 7.94
C GLY A 310 14.26 16.05 8.97
N ALA A 311 14.35 17.06 9.83
CA ALA A 311 15.39 17.15 10.86
C ALA A 311 14.83 17.21 12.30
N GLY A 312 13.66 16.62 12.54
CA GLY A 312 13.05 16.48 13.87
C GLY A 312 12.34 17.73 14.40
N ALA A 313 11.87 18.61 13.52
CA ALA A 313 11.21 19.86 13.89
C ALA A 313 9.69 19.80 13.63
N PHE A 314 8.88 19.71 14.69
CA PHE A 314 7.41 19.67 14.62
C PHE A 314 6.79 20.82 13.82
N VAL A 315 7.40 22.02 13.86
CA VAL A 315 6.91 23.20 13.13
C VAL A 315 6.96 23.01 11.61
N CYS A 316 7.80 22.12 11.09
CA CYS A 316 7.89 21.81 9.66
C CYS A 316 6.65 21.08 9.12
N GLY A 317 5.68 20.73 9.97
CA GLY A 317 4.34 20.32 9.51
C GLY A 317 3.50 21.49 8.95
N GLU A 318 3.85 22.74 9.23
CA GLU A 318 3.17 23.94 8.72
C GLU A 318 3.63 24.26 7.27
N GLU A 319 2.70 24.63 6.39
CA GLU A 319 2.96 24.66 4.94
C GLU A 319 3.96 25.72 4.46
N THR A 320 4.25 26.76 5.26
CA THR A 320 5.27 27.76 4.95
C THR A 320 6.61 27.51 5.63
N ALA A 321 6.61 26.75 6.73
CA ALA A 321 7.82 26.31 7.42
C ALA A 321 8.49 25.09 6.76
N LEU A 322 7.68 24.24 6.11
CA LEU A 322 8.10 23.11 5.27
C LEU A 322 8.81 23.59 4.00
#